data_AF-A0A6P0DRS3-F1
#
_entry.id   AF-A0A6P0DRS3-F1
#
_cell.length_a   1.000
_cell.length_b   1.000
_cell.length_c   1.000
_cell.angle_alpha   90.00
_cell.angle_beta   90.00
_cell.angle_gamma   90.00
#
_symmetry.space_group_name_H-M   'P 1'
#
loop_
_entity.id
_entity.type
_entity.pdbx_description
1 polymer ?
#
loop_
_entity_poly.entity_id
_entity_poly.type
_entity_poly.pdbx_seq_one_letter_code
_entity_poly.pdbx_strand_id
1 'polypeptide(L)'
;LVPYALYAGCNGLIWGGANFAPRTCVALVEAAAEHKWDEVRALWKILEPSMGLIWEGDYVQSVYAAADLVGYGAGVPRKPLRGLAPEKLPAVRRALETLMEREAI
;
A
#
# COMPACT_ATOMS: atom_id res chain seq x y z
N LEU A 1 -3.47 8.26 8.42
CA LEU A 1 -4.71 8.91 7.90
C LEU A 1 -5.84 7.89 7.67
N VAL A 2 -5.56 6.73 7.05
CA VAL A 2 -6.61 5.77 6.65
C VAL A 2 -7.47 5.20 7.79
N PRO A 3 -6.92 4.66 8.89
CA PRO A 3 -7.74 4.15 9.99
C PRO A 3 -8.68 5.21 10.58
N TYR A 4 -8.20 6.46 10.67
CA TYR A 4 -8.99 7.57 11.19
C TYR A 4 -10.12 7.98 10.24
N ALA A 5 -9.91 7.93 8.92
CA ALA A 5 -10.97 8.20 7.96
C ALA A 5 -12.10 7.18 8.05
N LEU A 6 -11.75 5.88 8.15
CA LEU A 6 -12.71 4.80 8.34
C LEU A 6 -13.45 4.93 9.68
N TYR A 7 -12.73 5.27 10.75
CA TYR A 7 -13.33 5.55 12.06
C TYR A 7 -14.31 6.73 12.02
N ALA A 8 -14.00 7.77 11.24
CA ALA A 8 -14.86 8.93 11.04
C ALA A 8 -16.09 8.65 10.13
N GLY A 9 -16.24 7.42 9.62
CA GLY A 9 -17.41 6.99 8.87
C GLY A 9 -17.26 7.02 7.34
N CYS A 10 -16.05 7.12 6.79
CA CYS A 10 -15.91 6.99 5.34
C CYS A 10 -16.23 5.56 4.88
N ASN A 11 -16.97 5.41 3.77
CA ASN A 11 -17.38 4.10 3.24
C ASN A 11 -16.33 3.42 2.35
N GLY A 12 -15.20 4.07 2.08
CA GLY A 12 -14.18 3.51 1.20
C GLY A 12 -12.99 4.44 1.02
N LEU A 13 -11.98 3.93 0.29
CA LEU A 13 -10.69 4.58 0.09
C LEU A 13 -10.28 4.47 -1.37
N ILE A 14 -9.63 5.51 -1.90
CA ILE A 14 -9.01 5.50 -3.23
C ILE A 14 -7.54 5.86 -3.05
N TRP A 15 -6.65 4.90 -3.30
CA TRP A 15 -5.21 5.04 -3.03
C TRP A 15 -4.37 3.96 -3.72
N GLY A 16 -3.06 4.15 -3.69
CA GLY A 16 -2.07 3.35 -4.43
C GLY A 16 -1.79 2.01 -3.79
N GLY A 17 -1.90 1.89 -2.46
CA GLY A 17 -1.65 0.66 -1.71
C GLY A 17 -2.49 -0.53 -2.18
N ALA A 18 -3.70 -0.27 -2.67
CA ALA A 18 -4.57 -1.30 -3.24
C ALA A 18 -3.99 -2.01 -4.48
N ASN A 19 -3.01 -1.42 -5.17
CA ASN A 19 -2.37 -2.02 -6.35
C ASN A 19 -1.30 -3.06 -6.00
N PHE A 20 -0.77 -3.06 -4.78
CA PHE A 20 0.29 -3.98 -4.36
C PHE A 20 -0.02 -4.72 -3.05
N ALA A 21 -1.11 -4.38 -2.38
CA ALA A 21 -1.62 -5.14 -1.23
C ALA A 21 -3.16 -5.20 -1.22
N PRO A 22 -3.79 -5.70 -2.28
CA PRO A 22 -5.25 -5.73 -2.40
C PRO A 22 -5.91 -6.51 -1.25
N ARG A 23 -5.37 -7.67 -0.82
CA ARG A 23 -6.02 -8.50 0.22
C ARG A 23 -5.97 -7.82 1.58
N THR A 24 -4.84 -7.21 1.92
CA THR A 24 -4.66 -6.45 3.17
C THR A 24 -5.55 -5.20 3.19
N CYS A 25 -5.65 -4.50 2.05
CA CYS A 25 -6.51 -3.33 1.94
C CYS A 25 -7.99 -3.69 2.13
N VAL A 26 -8.46 -4.78 1.52
CA VAL A 26 -9.83 -5.29 1.70
C VAL A 26 -10.08 -5.67 3.16
N ALA A 27 -9.20 -6.50 3.75
CA ALA A 27 -9.33 -6.92 5.15
C ALA A 27 -9.38 -5.73 6.13
N LEU A 28 -8.61 -4.66 5.86
CA LEU A 28 -8.62 -3.47 6.69
C LEU A 28 -9.96 -2.72 6.62
N VAL A 29 -10.57 -2.63 5.43
CA VAL A 29 -11.88 -2.00 5.24
C VAL A 29 -12.99 -2.86 5.84
N GLU A 30 -12.95 -4.18 5.67
CA GLU A 30 -13.90 -5.13 6.28
C GLU A 30 -13.84 -5.08 7.81
N ALA A 31 -12.64 -5.13 8.40
CA ALA A 31 -12.46 -5.00 9.84
C ALA A 31 -13.01 -3.66 10.37
N ALA A 32 -12.84 -2.57 9.61
CA ALA A 32 -13.39 -1.27 10.00
C ALA A 32 -14.92 -1.23 9.90
N ALA A 33 -15.51 -1.84 8.87
CA ALA A 33 -16.97 -1.95 8.71
C ALA A 33 -17.61 -2.76 9.84
N GLU A 34 -16.88 -3.72 10.40
CA GLU A 34 -17.28 -4.51 11.57
C GLU A 34 -16.88 -3.89 12.92
N HIS A 35 -16.34 -2.65 12.92
CA HIS A 35 -15.86 -1.96 14.11
C HIS A 35 -14.75 -2.69 14.90
N LYS A 36 -13.99 -3.57 14.26
CA LYS A 36 -12.86 -4.32 14.84
C LYS A 36 -11.59 -3.47 14.86
N TRP A 37 -11.57 -2.41 15.67
CA TRP A 37 -10.51 -1.39 15.64
C TRP A 37 -9.11 -1.89 16.01
N ASP A 38 -9.01 -2.92 16.84
CA ASP A 38 -7.73 -3.55 17.16
C ASP A 38 -7.14 -4.28 15.95
N GLU A 39 -7.98 -4.95 15.17
CA GLU A 39 -7.60 -5.60 13.91
C GLU A 39 -7.21 -4.55 12.85
N VAL A 40 -8.00 -3.47 12.72
CA VAL A 40 -7.66 -2.34 11.84
C VAL A 40 -6.28 -1.78 12.18
N ARG A 41 -5.98 -1.60 13.47
CA ARG A 41 -4.66 -1.10 13.92
C ARG A 41 -3.54 -2.09 13.60
N ALA A 42 -3.78 -3.38 13.79
CA ALA A 42 -2.81 -4.43 13.46
C ALA A 42 -2.50 -4.48 11.96
N LEU A 43 -3.53 -4.43 11.11
CA LEU A 43 -3.39 -4.39 9.65
C LEU A 43 -2.71 -3.09 9.19
N TRP A 44 -3.09 -1.95 9.79
CA TRP A 44 -2.46 -0.67 9.47
C TRP A 44 -0.97 -0.66 9.80
N LYS A 45 -0.55 -1.28 10.90
CA LYS A 45 0.88 -1.37 11.28
C LYS A 45 1.73 -2.05 10.20
N ILE A 46 1.15 -2.96 9.42
CA ILE A 46 1.82 -3.65 8.31
C ILE A 46 1.82 -2.78 7.05
N LEU A 47 0.72 -2.07 6.77
CA LEU A 47 0.58 -1.19 5.60
C LEU A 47 1.37 0.14 5.72
N GLU A 48 1.40 0.72 6.92
CA GLU A 48 1.90 2.09 7.18
C GLU A 48 3.31 2.35 6.65
N PRO A 49 4.31 1.45 6.81
CA PRO A 49 5.65 1.68 6.28
C PRO A 49 5.65 1.87 4.76
N SER A 50 4.90 1.04 4.03
CA SER A 50 4.77 1.14 2.58
C SER A 50 4.03 2.43 2.17
N MET A 51 2.99 2.82 2.91
CA MET A 51 2.23 4.05 2.65
C MET A 51 3.06 5.30 2.88
N GLY A 52 3.82 5.33 3.98
CA GLY A 52 4.75 6.43 4.27
C GLY A 52 5.73 6.64 3.13
N LEU A 53 6.37 5.56 2.67
CA LEU A 53 7.36 5.62 1.60
C LEU A 53 6.78 6.13 0.28
N ILE A 54 5.62 5.62 -0.17
CA ILE A 54 5.05 6.08 -1.45
C ILE A 54 4.59 7.55 -1.40
N TRP A 55 4.34 8.12 -0.22
CA TRP A 55 3.95 9.52 -0.08
C TRP A 55 5.12 10.52 -0.08
N GLU A 56 6.38 10.07 -0.12
CA GLU A 56 7.58 10.93 -0.10
C GLU A 56 7.88 11.66 -1.43
N GLY A 57 6.97 11.61 -2.42
CA GLY A 57 7.02 12.46 -3.62
C GLY A 57 7.12 11.70 -4.96
N ASP A 58 7.57 10.45 -4.95
CA ASP A 58 7.61 9.58 -6.14
C ASP A 58 6.41 8.62 -6.17
N TYR A 59 5.21 9.11 -5.91
CA TYR A 59 4.04 8.28 -5.63
C TYR A 59 3.74 7.28 -6.75
N VAL A 60 3.54 7.76 -7.99
CA VAL A 60 3.21 6.88 -9.12
C VAL A 60 4.34 5.88 -9.38
N GLN A 61 5.58 6.35 -9.39
CA GLN A 61 6.77 5.53 -9.61
C GLN A 61 6.91 4.43 -8.56
N SER A 62 6.68 4.77 -7.30
CA SER A 62 6.78 3.83 -6.16
C SER A 62 5.64 2.83 -6.17
N VAL A 63 4.41 3.24 -6.53
CA VAL A 63 3.28 2.32 -6.68
C VAL A 63 3.54 1.32 -7.82
N TYR A 64 4.05 1.78 -8.97
CA TYR A 64 4.42 0.89 -10.08
C TYR A 64 5.53 -0.09 -9.68
N ALA A 65 6.58 0.39 -9.03
CA ALA A 65 7.68 -0.45 -8.55
C ALA A 65 7.19 -1.46 -7.49
N ALA A 66 6.34 -1.04 -6.56
CA ALA A 66 5.75 -1.91 -5.55
C ALA A 66 4.86 -2.99 -6.17
N ALA A 67 4.01 -2.62 -7.14
CA ALA A 67 3.15 -3.55 -7.85
C ALA A 67 3.97 -4.59 -8.63
N ASP A 68 5.06 -4.18 -9.28
CA ASP A 68 5.98 -5.09 -9.97
C ASP A 68 6.63 -6.09 -9.01
N LEU A 69 7.11 -5.62 -7.85
CA LEU A 69 7.74 -6.47 -6.82
C LEU A 69 6.82 -7.57 -6.28
N VAL A 70 5.50 -7.35 -6.29
CA VAL A 70 4.51 -8.31 -5.78
C VAL A 70 3.80 -9.09 -6.89
N GLY A 71 4.20 -8.93 -8.15
CA GLY A 71 3.63 -9.66 -9.29
C GLY A 71 2.39 -9.04 -9.93
N TYR A 72 2.01 -7.82 -9.55
CA TYR A 72 0.95 -7.02 -10.16
C TYR A 72 1.49 -5.93 -11.11
N GLY A 73 2.69 -6.14 -11.66
CA GLY A 73 3.38 -5.15 -12.49
C GLY A 73 2.57 -4.66 -13.68
N ALA A 74 2.60 -3.35 -13.91
CA ALA A 74 1.91 -2.67 -15.02
C ALA A 74 2.91 -2.02 -16.01
N GLY A 75 4.15 -2.47 -16.03
CA GLY A 75 5.24 -1.88 -16.81
C GLY A 75 5.83 -0.63 -16.14
N VAL A 76 6.17 0.38 -16.93
CA VAL A 76 6.72 1.64 -16.43
C VAL A 76 5.74 2.80 -16.67
N PRO A 77 5.70 3.82 -15.78
CA PRO A 77 4.88 5.01 -16.00
C PRO A 77 5.16 5.66 -17.36
N ARG A 78 4.11 6.14 -18.02
CA ARG A 78 4.24 6.89 -19.28
C ARG A 78 4.86 8.27 -19.01
N LYS A 79 5.61 8.79 -20.00
CA LYS A 79 6.12 10.17 -20.01
C LYS A 79 5.00 11.19 -19.69
N PRO A 80 5.29 12.26 -18.92
CA PRO A 80 6.62 12.73 -18.54
C PRO A 80 7.24 12.04 -17.30
N LEU A 81 6.49 11.16 -16.63
CA LEU A 81 7.01 10.39 -15.52
C LEU A 81 8.05 9.36 -16.02
N ARG A 82 9.02 9.06 -15.16
CA ARG A 82 10.02 8.01 -15.37
C ARG A 82 9.76 6.87 -14.39
N GLY A 83 10.38 5.71 -14.62
CA GLY A 83 10.42 4.66 -13.60
C GLY A 83 11.09 5.16 -12.32
N LEU A 84 10.85 4.46 -11.21
CA LEU A 84 11.50 4.77 -9.93
C LEU A 84 13.02 4.67 -10.09
N ALA A 85 13.74 5.61 -9.46
CA ALA A 85 15.20 5.60 -9.45
C ALA A 85 15.72 4.29 -8.82
N PRO A 86 16.70 3.59 -9.43
CA PRO A 86 17.19 2.30 -8.94
C PRO A 86 17.65 2.32 -7.47
N GLU A 87 18.17 3.45 -7.01
CA GLU A 87 18.67 3.66 -5.66
C GLU A 87 17.54 3.63 -4.61
N LYS A 88 16.29 3.85 -5.01
CA LYS A 88 15.11 3.81 -4.12
C LYS A 88 14.46 2.43 -4.05
N LEU A 89 14.74 1.52 -4.99
CA LEU A 89 14.15 0.18 -5.02
C LEU A 89 14.42 -0.65 -3.75
N PRO A 90 15.62 -0.65 -3.15
CA PRO A 90 15.87 -1.37 -1.91
C PRO A 90 14.97 -0.90 -0.76
N ALA A 91 14.68 0.40 -0.67
CA ALA A 91 13.80 0.95 0.36
C ALA A 91 12.35 0.50 0.14
N VAL A 92 11.86 0.52 -1.11
CA VAL A 92 10.53 -0.02 -1.45
C VAL A 92 10.42 -1.49 -1.07
N ARG A 93 11.39 -2.31 -1.48
CA ARG A 93 11.40 -3.75 -1.15
C ARG A 93 11.35 -3.99 0.35
N ARG A 94 12.17 -3.27 1.12
CA ARG A 94 12.20 -3.39 2.58
C ARG A 94 10.87 -2.98 3.23
N ALA A 95 10.23 -1.92 2.72
CA ALA A 95 8.94 -1.47 3.24
C ALA A 95 7.78 -2.45 2.93
N LEU A 96 7.95 -3.33 1.95
CA LEU A 96 6.95 -4.32 1.53
C LEU A 96 7.18 -5.72 2.11
N GLU A 97 8.32 -6.01 2.74
CA GLU A 97 8.72 -7.37 3.12
C GLU A 97 7.64 -8.13 3.91
N THR A 98 7.18 -7.57 5.04
CA THR A 98 6.09 -8.16 5.84
C THR A 98 4.75 -8.18 5.11
N LEU A 99 4.51 -7.19 4.24
CA LEU A 99 3.26 -7.09 3.48
C LEU A 99 3.18 -8.18 2.40
N MET A 100 4.30 -8.48 1.74
CA MET A 100 4.43 -9.54 0.75
C MET A 100 4.16 -10.93 1.34
N GLU A 101 4.68 -11.19 2.54
CA GLU A 101 4.41 -12.44 3.26
C GLU A 101 2.91 -12.60 3.55
N ARG A 102 2.24 -11.52 3.98
CA ARG A 102 0.81 -11.53 4.26
C ARG A 102 -0.03 -11.72 2.99
N GLU A 103 0.31 -11.04 1.89
CA GLU A 103 -0.43 -11.15 0.63
C GLU A 103 -0.33 -12.54 -0.01
N ALA A 104 0.65 -13.36 0.37
CA ALA A 104 0.82 -14.72 -0.13
C ALA A 104 -0.13 -15.75 0.50
N ILE A 105 -0.87 -15.38 1.55
CA ILE A 105 -1.84 -16.21 2.28
C ILE A 105 -3.26 -15.87 1.80
#